data_AF-A0A2Z6AIV3-F1
#
_entry.id   AF-A0A2Z6AIV3-F1
#
_cell.length_a   1.000
_cell.length_b   1.000
_cell.length_c   1.000
_cell.angle_alpha   90.00
_cell.angle_beta   90.00
_cell.angle_gamma   90.00
#
_symmetry.space_group_name_H-M   'P 1'
#
loop_
_entity.id
_entity.type
_entity.pdbx_description
1 polymer ?
#
loop_
_entity_poly.entity_id
_entity_poly.type
_entity_poly.pdbx_seq_one_letter_code
_entity_poly.pdbx_strand_id
1 'polypeptide(L)'
;MGPKGGFSTLFFRLEYDPSKNCSKPIRPYGNDRFAWESYKSDAARYVRCMQDAAEADMGYASEVIAEGYKEKLAEFRREVESGF
;
A
#
# COMPACT_ATOMS: atom_id res chain seq x y z
N MET A 1 10.97 4.58 7.40
CA MET A 1 9.59 4.17 7.07
C MET A 1 9.16 4.94 5.84
N GLY A 2 9.10 4.26 4.69
CA GLY A 2 8.66 4.80 3.41
C GLY A 2 7.17 4.56 3.15
N PRO A 3 6.65 5.05 2.01
CA PRO A 3 5.23 5.30 1.78
C PRO A 3 4.33 4.06 1.94
N LYS A 4 3.18 4.23 2.62
CA LYS A 4 2.26 3.16 3.05
C LYS A 4 0.84 3.21 2.42
N GLY A 5 0.76 3.60 1.14
CA GLY A 5 -0.51 3.70 0.40
C GLY A 5 -1.66 4.32 1.21
N GLY A 6 -2.89 3.90 0.95
CA GLY A 6 -3.99 4.17 1.87
C GLY A 6 -5.25 3.41 1.49
N PHE A 7 -5.96 2.93 2.52
CA PHE A 7 -7.23 2.25 2.36
C PHE A 7 -8.38 3.23 2.59
N SER A 8 -9.44 3.12 1.79
CA SER A 8 -10.73 3.76 2.05
C SER A 8 -11.85 2.73 1.97
N THR A 9 -12.85 2.91 2.83
CA THR A 9 -14.06 2.10 2.83
C THR A 9 -15.19 2.91 2.24
N LEU A 10 -15.64 2.57 1.03
CA LEU A 10 -16.81 3.19 0.40
C LEU A 10 -17.79 2.07 0.01
N PHE A 11 -19.05 2.17 0.44
CA PHE A 11 -20.11 1.19 0.15
C PHE A 11 -19.67 -0.28 0.32
N PHE A 12 -19.05 -0.62 1.46
CA PHE A 12 -18.55 -1.96 1.78
C PHE A 12 -17.35 -2.45 0.97
N ARG A 13 -16.82 -1.65 0.04
CA ARG A 13 -15.62 -1.99 -0.72
C ARG A 13 -14.38 -1.43 -0.03
N LEU A 14 -13.39 -2.30 0.17
CA LEU A 14 -12.04 -1.89 0.54
C LEU A 14 -11.33 -1.42 -0.75
N GLU A 15 -11.14 -0.12 -0.87
CA GLU A 15 -10.41 0.48 -1.99
C GLU A 15 -8.99 0.81 -1.53
N TYR A 16 -8.01 0.40 -2.33
CA TYR A 16 -6.60 0.61 -2.07
C TYR A 16 -6.01 1.55 -3.11
N ASP A 17 -5.32 2.60 -2.64
CA ASP A 17 -4.65 3.57 -3.49
C ASP A 17 -3.17 3.71 -3.09
N PRO A 18 -2.24 3.13 -3.86
CA PRO A 18 -0.79 3.24 -3.60
C PRO A 18 -0.22 4.60 -3.99
N SER A 19 -0.98 5.43 -4.73
CA SER A 19 -0.47 6.70 -5.26
C SER A 19 -0.40 7.83 -4.24
N LYS A 20 -1.14 7.72 -3.12
CA LYS A 20 -1.31 8.81 -2.14
C LYS A 20 -0.01 9.41 -1.62
N ASN A 21 1.05 8.60 -1.54
CA ASN A 21 2.35 9.00 -1.03
C ASN A 21 3.42 9.13 -2.12
N CYS A 22 3.02 9.05 -3.39
CA CYS A 22 3.91 9.14 -4.54
C CYS A 22 3.71 10.47 -5.28
N SER A 23 4.81 11.15 -5.59
CA SER A 23 4.77 12.43 -6.32
C SER A 23 4.47 12.19 -7.80
N LYS A 24 3.22 12.38 -8.20
CA LYS A 24 2.80 12.27 -9.61
C LYS A 24 3.45 13.39 -10.44
N PRO A 25 4.19 13.07 -11.52
CA PRO A 25 4.76 14.09 -12.38
C PRO A 25 3.69 14.82 -13.16
N ILE A 26 3.93 16.11 -13.42
CA ILE A 26 3.05 16.95 -14.22
C ILE A 26 3.41 16.77 -15.68
N ARG A 27 2.41 16.48 -16.51
CA ARG A 27 2.59 16.38 -17.96
C ARG A 27 3.08 17.74 -18.50
N PRO A 28 4.18 17.76 -19.28
CA PRO A 28 4.68 19.00 -19.87
C PRO A 28 3.70 19.56 -20.91
N TYR A 29 3.67 20.89 -21.02
CA TYR A 29 2.94 21.60 -22.05
C TYR A 29 3.79 21.74 -23.32
N GLY A 30 3.17 21.57 -24.49
CA GLY A 30 3.85 21.72 -25.78
C GLY A 30 4.76 20.54 -26.17
N ASN A 31 5.66 20.79 -27.11
CA ASN A 31 6.49 19.77 -27.77
C ASN A 31 7.98 19.84 -27.39
N ASP A 32 8.30 20.42 -26.23
CA ASP A 32 9.69 20.50 -25.77
C ASP A 32 10.24 19.09 -25.45
N ARG A 33 11.24 18.66 -26.22
CA ARG A 33 11.78 17.31 -26.14
C ARG A 33 12.38 17.00 -24.77
N PHE A 34 13.11 17.94 -24.17
CA PHE A 34 13.78 17.74 -22.89
C PHE A 34 12.77 17.60 -21.74
N ALA A 35 11.71 18.41 -21.74
CA ALA A 35 10.61 18.31 -20.79
C ALA A 35 9.90 16.96 -20.90
N TRP A 36 9.70 16.44 -22.12
CA TRP A 36 9.14 15.11 -22.34
C TRP A 36 10.07 13.97 -21.88
N GLU A 37 11.38 14.07 -22.09
CA GLU A 37 12.35 13.09 -21.59
C GLU A 37 12.41 13.08 -20.06
N SER A 38 12.42 14.25 -19.42
CA SER A 38 12.34 14.37 -17.96
C SER A 38 11.03 13.77 -17.42
N TYR A 39 9.89 14.11 -18.02
CA TYR A 39 8.58 13.57 -17.63
C TYR A 39 8.54 12.04 -17.68
N LYS A 40 9.14 11.41 -18.70
CA LYS A 40 9.22 9.94 -18.79
C LYS A 40 10.05 9.35 -17.65
N SER A 41 11.18 9.96 -17.32
CA SER A 41 12.02 9.54 -16.19
C SER A 41 11.25 9.66 -14.87
N ASP A 42 10.55 10.78 -14.66
CA ASP A 42 9.76 11.02 -13.45
C ASP A 42 8.56 10.07 -13.36
N ALA A 43 7.93 9.76 -14.49
CA ALA A 43 6.85 8.79 -14.56
C ALA A 43 7.34 7.39 -14.18
N ALA A 44 8.54 6.98 -14.62
CA ALA A 44 9.14 5.71 -14.20
C ALA A 44 9.39 5.67 -12.69
N ARG A 45 9.88 6.78 -12.10
CA ARG A 45 10.05 6.92 -10.64
C ARG A 45 8.72 6.85 -9.89
N TYR A 46 7.68 7.50 -10.40
CA TYR A 46 6.34 7.46 -9.82
C TYR A 46 5.73 6.05 -9.85
N VAL A 47 5.88 5.32 -10.96
CA VAL A 47 5.43 3.92 -11.05
C VAL A 47 6.17 3.04 -10.05
N ARG A 48 7.49 3.18 -9.95
CA ARG A 48 8.28 2.42 -8.96
C ARG A 48 7.84 2.72 -7.53
N CYS A 49 7.62 4.00 -7.19
CA CYS A 49 7.09 4.37 -5.88
C CYS A 49 5.77 3.67 -5.56
N MET A 50 4.84 3.60 -6.53
CA MET A 50 3.56 2.90 -6.32
C MET A 50 3.74 1.39 -6.12
N GLN A 51 4.69 0.77 -6.84
CA GLN A 51 5.04 -0.63 -6.66
C GLN A 51 5.60 -0.88 -5.25
N ASP A 52 6.59 -0.10 -4.84
CA ASP A 52 7.21 -0.21 -3.52
C ASP A 52 6.19 0.00 -2.39
N ALA A 53 5.27 0.96 -2.55
CA ALA A 53 4.19 1.21 -1.59
C ALA A 53 3.23 0.01 -1.51
N ALA A 54 2.81 -0.54 -2.65
CA ALA A 54 1.95 -1.71 -2.70
C ALA A 54 2.59 -2.93 -2.05
N GLU A 55 3.86 -3.20 -2.34
CA GLU A 55 4.59 -4.32 -1.75
C GLU A 55 4.76 -4.18 -0.24
N ALA A 56 5.12 -2.98 0.24
CA ALA A 56 5.24 -2.69 1.66
C ALA A 56 3.91 -2.87 2.41
N ASP A 57 2.81 -2.38 1.83
CA ASP A 57 1.48 -2.50 2.44
C ASP A 57 0.95 -3.93 2.44
N MET A 58 1.19 -4.69 1.37
CA MET A 58 0.86 -6.11 1.33
C MET A 58 1.64 -6.91 2.39
N GLY A 59 2.94 -6.62 2.53
CA GLY A 59 3.77 -7.23 3.57
C GLY A 59 3.23 -6.93 4.97
N TYR A 60 2.99 -5.65 5.26
CA TYR A 60 2.44 -5.23 6.55
C TYR A 60 1.04 -5.82 6.83
N ALA A 61 0.15 -5.84 5.84
CA ALA A 61 -1.17 -6.44 5.98
C ALA A 61 -1.09 -7.94 6.29
N SER A 62 -0.19 -8.66 5.61
CA SER A 62 0.06 -10.08 5.86
C SER A 62 0.56 -10.33 7.29
N GLU A 63 1.51 -9.51 7.77
CA GLU A 63 2.01 -9.57 9.15
C GLU A 63 0.89 -9.36 10.17
N VAL A 64 0.11 -8.29 10.02
CA VAL A 64 -1.01 -7.95 10.93
C VAL A 64 -2.07 -9.05 10.94
N ILE A 65 -2.43 -9.61 9.79
CA ILE A 65 -3.38 -10.73 9.70
C ILE A 65 -2.84 -11.97 10.41
N ALA A 66 -1.57 -12.31 10.19
CA ALA A 66 -0.95 -13.48 10.81
C ALA A 66 -0.84 -13.34 12.34
N GLU A 67 -0.52 -12.15 12.84
CA GLU A 67 -0.47 -11.84 14.26
C GLU A 67 -1.86 -11.93 14.90
N GLY A 68 -2.86 -11.27 14.31
CA GLY A 68 -4.24 -11.32 14.81
C GLY A 68 -4.82 -12.73 14.83
N TYR A 69 -4.51 -13.55 13.83
CA TYR A 69 -4.91 -14.96 13.81
C TYR A 69 -4.28 -15.76 14.96
N LYS A 70 -2.97 -15.60 15.20
CA LYS A 70 -2.27 -16.27 16.31
C LYS A 70 -2.83 -15.85 17.67
N GLU A 71 -3.10 -14.56 17.84
CA GLU A 71 -3.68 -14.02 19.07
C GLU A 71 -5.04 -14.66 19.37
N LYS A 72 -5.94 -14.69 18.37
CA LYS A 72 -7.27 -15.28 18.53
C LYS A 72 -7.25 -16.79 18.74
N LEU A 73 -6.32 -17.51 18.12
CA LEU A 73 -6.10 -18.93 18.44
C LEU A 73 -5.63 -19.13 19.88
N ALA A 74 -4.73 -18.29 20.38
CA ALA A 74 -4.24 -18.39 21.75
C ALA A 74 -5.35 -18.04 22.77
N GLU A 75 -6.18 -17.06 22.48
CA GLU A 75 -7.39 -16.75 23.25
C GLU A 75 -8.33 -17.96 23.33
N PHE A 76 -8.68 -18.54 22.18
CA PHE A 76 -9.56 -19.71 22.13
C PHE A 76 -8.98 -20.94 22.85
N ARG A 77 -7.68 -21.20 22.71
CA ARG A 77 -7.02 -22.30 23.44
C ARG A 77 -7.11 -22.12 24.96
N ARG A 78 -6.90 -20.90 25.45
CA ARG A 78 -7.04 -20.59 26.88
C ARG A 78 -8.47 -20.78 27.36
N GLU A 79 -9.46 -20.40 26.56
CA GLU A 79 -10.87 -20.65 26.85
C GLU A 79 -11.12 -22.14 27.06
N VAL A 80 -10.71 -22.98 26.09
CA VAL A 80 -10.84 -24.45 26.16
C VAL A 80 -10.09 -25.05 27.35
N GLU A 81 -8.86 -24.60 27.63
CA GLU A 81 -8.06 -25.08 28.76
C GLU A 81 -8.64 -24.67 30.12
N SER A 82 -9.35 -23.54 30.19
CA SER A 82 -9.96 -23.01 31.41
C SER A 82 -11.29 -23.65 31.79
N GLY A 83 -11.78 -24.60 31.00
CA GLY A 83 -12.93 -25.44 31.36
C GLY A 83 -14.30 -24.88 30.98
N PHE A 84 -14.37 -24.09 29.90
CA PHE A 84 -15.58 -24.01 29.08
C PHE A 84 -15.47 -24.97 27.89
#